data_AF-A0A2V9JNB9-F1
#
_entry.id   AF-A0A2V9JNB9-F1
#
_cell.length_a   1.000
_cell.length_b   1.000
_cell.length_c   1.000
_cell.angle_alpha   90.00
_cell.angle_beta   90.00
_cell.angle_gamma   90.00
#
_symmetry.space_group_name_H-M   'P 1'
#
loop_
_entity.id
_entity.type
_entity.pdbx_description
1 polymer ?
#
loop_
_entity_poly.entity_id
_entity_poly.type
_entity_poly.pdbx_seq_one_letter_code
_entity_poly.pdbx_strand_id
1 'polypeptide(L)'
;MTGTYDVESDTLFWTTGNPSPDYDGSVRLGDNLYTCSVLALDPNTGRLKWYFQFTPHDTHDWDANETPVLIDAEFRGRARKLMIQANRNGFYYVLDRLTGEFLTGKPFVKQTWAKGLDAKGRPIVIPGTDPTPEGNYTCPDASGGANWGAPSYDRTTGLFIVSVREA
;
A
#
# COMPACT_ATOMS: atom_id res chain seq x y z
N MET A 1 -9.78 -7.38 -7.62
CA MET A 1 -9.18 -6.06 -7.34
C MET A 1 -10.24 -5.00 -7.55
N THR A 2 -10.38 -4.08 -6.61
CA THR A 2 -11.41 -3.03 -6.64
C THR A 2 -10.74 -1.67 -6.79
N GLY A 3 -10.87 -1.04 -7.96
CA GLY A 3 -10.42 0.33 -8.18
C GLY A 3 -11.35 1.36 -7.54
N THR A 4 -10.87 2.59 -7.40
CA THR A 4 -11.66 3.74 -6.93
C THR A 4 -11.50 4.92 -7.89
N TYR A 5 -12.53 5.74 -8.06
CA TYR A 5 -12.55 6.84 -9.02
C TYR A 5 -12.81 8.17 -8.31
N ASP A 6 -12.02 9.19 -8.67
CA ASP A 6 -12.23 10.57 -8.23
C ASP A 6 -12.73 11.41 -9.40
N VAL A 7 -13.99 11.82 -9.32
CA VAL A 7 -14.66 12.64 -10.34
C VAL A 7 -14.05 14.04 -10.45
N GLU A 8 -13.52 14.60 -9.35
CA GLU A 8 -13.02 15.98 -9.37
C GLU A 8 -11.69 16.10 -10.09
N SER A 9 -10.84 15.07 -10.01
CA SER A 9 -9.55 15.03 -10.69
C SER A 9 -9.55 14.19 -11.98
N ASP A 10 -10.72 13.65 -12.35
CA ASP A 10 -10.93 12.67 -13.42
C ASP A 10 -9.86 11.57 -13.40
N THR A 11 -9.73 10.90 -12.25
CA THR A 11 -8.64 9.92 -12.02
C THR A 11 -9.19 8.58 -11.56
N LEU A 12 -8.83 7.52 -12.29
CA LEU A 12 -9.03 6.14 -11.86
C LEU A 12 -7.81 5.67 -11.08
N PHE A 13 -8.02 5.25 -9.84
CA PHE A 13 -6.99 4.61 -9.02
C PHE A 13 -7.14 3.10 -9.08
N TRP A 14 -6.08 2.42 -9.48
CA TRP A 14 -6.04 0.97 -9.63
C TRP A 14 -4.84 0.38 -8.92
N THR A 15 -5.07 -0.62 -8.10
CA THR A 15 -4.02 -1.30 -7.34
C THR A 15 -3.48 -2.53 -8.07
N THR A 16 -2.22 -2.87 -7.85
CA THR A 16 -1.55 -4.03 -8.45
C THR A 16 -1.07 -5.02 -7.38
N GLY A 17 -1.03 -6.30 -7.78
CA GLY A 17 -0.59 -7.41 -6.92
C GLY A 17 0.93 -7.58 -6.86
N ASN A 18 1.34 -8.68 -6.24
CA ASN A 18 2.73 -9.08 -6.07
C ASN A 18 3.45 -9.41 -7.41
N PRO A 19 4.80 -9.38 -7.44
CA PRO A 19 5.60 -9.83 -8.58
C PRO A 19 5.64 -11.36 -8.70
N SER A 20 5.98 -11.86 -9.88
CA SER A 20 6.20 -13.29 -10.13
C SER A 20 7.66 -13.59 -10.45
N PRO A 21 8.26 -14.67 -9.91
CA PRO A 21 7.70 -15.61 -8.93
C PRO A 21 7.57 -15.00 -7.52
N ASP A 22 6.59 -15.46 -6.75
CA ASP A 22 6.08 -14.76 -5.56
C ASP A 22 7.16 -14.56 -4.48
N TYR A 23 7.89 -15.62 -4.13
CA TYR A 23 8.85 -15.62 -3.02
C TYR A 23 10.32 -15.55 -3.44
N ASP A 24 10.66 -16.02 -4.65
CA ASP A 24 12.05 -16.04 -5.14
C ASP A 24 12.40 -14.71 -5.83
N GLY A 25 12.87 -13.74 -5.03
CA GLY A 25 13.36 -12.46 -5.53
C GLY A 25 14.66 -12.56 -6.35
N SER A 26 15.43 -13.66 -6.22
CA SER A 26 16.77 -13.77 -6.80
C SER A 26 16.78 -13.73 -8.34
N VAL A 27 15.67 -14.14 -8.96
CA VAL A 27 15.48 -14.17 -10.42
C VAL A 27 14.84 -12.89 -10.98
N ARG A 28 14.47 -11.94 -10.12
CA ARG A 28 13.78 -10.69 -10.50
C ARG A 28 14.31 -9.48 -9.74
N LEU A 29 15.60 -9.21 -9.93
CA LEU A 29 16.29 -8.09 -9.29
C LEU A 29 15.62 -6.72 -9.59
N GLY A 30 15.78 -5.79 -8.66
CA GLY A 30 15.23 -4.44 -8.75
C GLY A 30 13.79 -4.33 -8.22
N ASP A 31 13.24 -3.13 -8.28
CA ASP A 31 11.98 -2.78 -7.60
C ASP A 31 10.72 -3.49 -8.17
N ASN A 32 10.84 -4.16 -9.32
CA ASN A 32 9.74 -4.87 -9.99
C ASN A 32 8.52 -3.98 -10.30
N LEU A 33 8.76 -2.73 -10.74
CA LEU A 33 7.68 -1.82 -11.08
C LEU A 33 6.80 -2.37 -12.22
N TYR A 34 5.48 -2.27 -12.16
CA TYR A 34 4.64 -1.58 -11.15
C TYR A 34 3.88 -2.53 -10.22
N THR A 35 4.54 -3.56 -9.68
CA THR A 35 3.94 -4.47 -8.70
C THR A 35 3.78 -3.80 -7.34
N CYS A 36 2.92 -4.34 -6.48
CA CYS A 36 2.63 -3.84 -5.13
C CYS A 36 2.42 -2.32 -5.08
N SER A 37 1.65 -1.79 -6.02
CA SER A 37 1.50 -0.35 -6.25
C SER A 37 0.05 0.08 -6.31
N VAL A 38 -0.19 1.38 -6.13
CA VAL A 38 -1.37 2.07 -6.64
C VAL A 38 -0.98 2.91 -7.84
N LEU A 39 -1.78 2.82 -8.90
CA LEU A 39 -1.66 3.56 -10.14
C LEU A 39 -2.77 4.60 -10.22
N ALA A 40 -2.42 5.85 -10.48
CA ALA A 40 -3.36 6.89 -10.85
C ALA A 40 -3.40 7.01 -12.38
N LEU A 41 -4.54 6.71 -12.97
CA LEU A 41 -4.72 6.59 -14.41
C LEU A 41 -5.73 7.62 -14.90
N ASP A 42 -5.48 8.15 -16.09
CA ASP A 42 -6.52 8.80 -16.88
C ASP A 42 -7.54 7.74 -17.33
N PRO A 43 -8.82 7.85 -16.97
CA PRO A 43 -9.82 6.81 -17.25
C PRO A 43 -10.15 6.67 -18.73
N ASN A 44 -9.93 7.71 -19.54
CA ASN A 44 -10.28 7.74 -20.96
C ASN A 44 -9.17 7.12 -21.83
N THR A 45 -7.92 7.30 -21.42
CA THR A 45 -6.73 6.93 -22.21
C THR A 45 -5.90 5.80 -21.58
N GLY A 46 -6.09 5.52 -20.29
CA GLY A 46 -5.25 4.60 -19.52
C GLY A 46 -3.84 5.13 -19.24
N ARG A 47 -3.55 6.40 -19.56
CA ARG A 47 -2.23 6.99 -19.29
C ARG A 47 -1.98 7.10 -17.78
N LEU A 48 -0.80 6.67 -17.37
CA LEU A 48 -0.31 6.85 -16.00
C LEU A 48 -0.08 8.34 -15.70
N LYS A 49 -0.76 8.85 -14.67
CA LYS A 49 -0.54 10.18 -14.09
C LYS A 49 0.58 10.13 -13.05
N TRP A 50 0.46 9.21 -12.09
CA TRP A 50 1.47 8.93 -11.07
C TRP A 50 1.28 7.52 -10.52
N TYR A 51 2.27 7.01 -9.78
CA TYR A 51 2.16 5.76 -9.04
C TYR A 51 2.82 5.89 -7.66
N PHE A 52 2.42 5.03 -6.73
CA PHE A 52 3.11 4.83 -5.46
C PHE A 52 3.29 3.32 -5.25
N GLN A 53 4.53 2.88 -5.06
CA GLN A 53 4.86 1.48 -4.80
C GLN A 53 5.07 1.26 -3.30
N PHE A 54 4.24 0.41 -2.71
CA PHE A 54 4.21 0.14 -1.27
C PHE A 54 5.32 -0.84 -0.85
N THR A 55 5.55 -1.88 -1.66
CA THR A 55 6.53 -2.93 -1.38
C THR A 55 7.42 -3.15 -2.61
N PRO A 56 8.51 -2.39 -2.76
CA PRO A 56 9.48 -2.62 -3.83
C PRO A 56 10.21 -3.94 -3.63
N HIS A 57 10.41 -4.70 -4.72
CA HIS A 57 11.05 -6.02 -4.67
C HIS A 57 10.39 -6.97 -3.65
N ASP A 58 9.05 -7.02 -3.60
CA ASP A 58 8.30 -7.87 -2.67
C ASP A 58 8.74 -9.33 -2.77
N THR A 59 8.97 -10.00 -1.64
CA THR A 59 9.29 -11.44 -1.57
C THR A 59 8.34 -12.17 -0.62
N HIS A 60 7.25 -11.52 -0.19
CA HIS A 60 6.38 -12.01 0.88
C HIS A 60 4.93 -12.22 0.46
N ASP A 61 4.62 -12.07 -0.84
CA ASP A 61 3.26 -12.13 -1.38
C ASP A 61 2.36 -11.03 -0.78
N TRP A 62 2.94 -9.85 -0.55
CA TRP A 62 2.21 -8.70 -0.04
C TRP A 62 1.67 -7.86 -1.20
N ASP A 63 0.66 -8.42 -1.89
CA ASP A 63 -0.19 -7.66 -2.81
C ASP A 63 -0.58 -6.30 -2.22
N ALA A 64 -0.64 -5.27 -3.07
CA ALA A 64 -1.17 -3.97 -2.68
C ALA A 64 -2.64 -3.78 -3.08
N ASN A 65 -3.40 -4.87 -3.14
CA ASN A 65 -4.74 -4.92 -3.76
C ASN A 65 -5.88 -4.42 -2.84
N GLU A 66 -5.54 -3.96 -1.64
CA GLU A 66 -6.48 -3.41 -0.67
C GLU A 66 -7.13 -2.12 -1.22
N THR A 67 -8.45 -1.98 -1.05
CA THR A 67 -9.20 -0.86 -1.65
C THR A 67 -8.74 0.49 -1.06
N PRO A 68 -8.24 1.42 -1.88
CA PRO A 68 -7.91 2.77 -1.40
C PRO A 68 -9.18 3.55 -1.07
N VAL A 69 -9.18 4.28 0.04
CA VAL A 69 -10.28 5.15 0.46
C VAL A 69 -9.90 6.61 0.23
N LEU A 70 -10.72 7.33 -0.55
CA LEU A 70 -10.50 8.73 -0.87
C LEU A 70 -11.31 9.61 0.08
N ILE A 71 -10.65 10.56 0.73
CA ILE A 71 -11.30 11.49 1.66
C ILE A 71 -10.79 12.92 1.47
N ASP A 72 -11.65 13.88 1.76
CA ASP A 72 -11.28 15.29 1.90
C ASP A 72 -11.29 15.59 3.40
N ALA A 73 -10.13 15.97 3.94
CA ALA A 73 -9.96 16.16 5.38
C ALA A 73 -8.87 17.20 5.70
N GLU A 74 -8.95 17.77 6.89
CA GLU A 74 -7.86 18.56 7.47
C GLU A 74 -6.69 17.63 7.82
N PHE A 75 -5.52 17.86 7.22
CA PHE A 75 -4.29 17.14 7.49
C PHE A 75 -3.20 18.12 7.91
N ARG A 76 -2.78 18.06 9.18
CA ARG A 76 -1.79 18.97 9.78
C ARG A 76 -2.17 20.46 9.61
N GLY A 77 -3.45 20.78 9.80
CA GLY A 77 -3.99 22.14 9.75
C GLY A 77 -4.13 22.72 8.34
N ARG A 78 -4.20 21.85 7.32
CA ARG A 78 -4.53 22.22 5.94
C ARG A 78 -5.54 21.24 5.37
N ALA A 79 -6.57 21.75 4.69
CA ALA A 79 -7.44 20.94 3.86
C ALA A 79 -6.63 20.20 2.77
N ARG A 80 -6.78 18.87 2.70
CA ARG A 80 -6.10 18.00 1.74
C ARG A 80 -7.06 16.97 1.16
N LYS A 81 -6.73 16.56 -0.07
CA LYS A 81 -7.38 15.47 -0.80
C LYS A 81 -6.56 14.20 -0.62
N LEU A 82 -6.99 13.35 0.30
CA LEU A 82 -6.22 12.21 0.78
C LEU A 82 -6.67 10.91 0.12
N MET A 83 -5.74 9.97 0.02
CA MET A 83 -5.96 8.55 -0.20
C MET A 83 -5.38 7.79 1.00
N ILE A 84 -6.18 6.91 1.60
CA ILE A 84 -5.76 6.05 2.71
C ILE A 84 -5.81 4.60 2.24
N GLN A 85 -4.77 3.81 2.51
CA GLN A 85 -4.75 2.38 2.25
C GLN A 85 -4.11 1.64 3.44
N ALA A 86 -4.80 0.63 3.97
CA ALA A 86 -4.19 -0.33 4.90
C ALA A 86 -3.49 -1.43 4.10
N ASN A 87 -2.17 -1.34 4.04
CA ASN A 87 -1.23 -2.24 3.37
C ASN A 87 -1.34 -3.70 3.81
N ARG A 88 -1.40 -4.70 2.92
CA ARG A 88 -1.11 -6.09 3.28
C ARG A 88 0.19 -6.25 4.08
N ASN A 89 1.20 -5.43 3.75
CA ASN A 89 2.52 -5.41 4.38
C ASN A 89 2.53 -4.89 5.84
N GLY A 90 1.37 -4.54 6.39
CA GLY A 90 1.18 -4.18 7.80
C GLY A 90 1.30 -2.68 8.11
N PHE A 91 1.54 -1.84 7.11
CA PHE A 91 1.53 -0.38 7.24
C PHE A 91 0.25 0.20 6.65
N TYR A 92 -0.31 1.24 7.28
CA TYR A 92 -1.25 2.10 6.58
C TYR A 92 -0.49 3.27 5.96
N TYR A 93 -0.96 3.72 4.81
CA TYR A 93 -0.37 4.80 4.04
C TYR A 93 -1.42 5.90 3.83
N VAL A 94 -0.99 7.14 3.97
CA VAL A 94 -1.76 8.33 3.61
C VAL A 94 -1.00 9.08 2.52
N LEU A 95 -1.62 9.20 1.36
CA LEU A 95 -1.08 9.88 0.19
C LEU A 95 -1.93 11.11 -0.15
N ASP A 96 -1.33 12.10 -0.79
CA ASP A 96 -2.06 13.11 -1.53
C ASP A 96 -2.56 12.50 -2.84
N ARG A 97 -3.88 12.37 -3.01
CA ARG A 97 -4.44 11.64 -4.16
C ARG A 97 -4.29 12.36 -5.50
N LEU A 98 -3.92 13.64 -5.51
CA LEU A 98 -3.72 14.37 -6.75
C LEU A 98 -2.30 14.16 -7.29
N THR A 99 -1.33 14.00 -6.40
CA THR A 99 0.10 14.01 -6.74
C THR A 99 0.82 12.69 -6.50
N GLY A 100 0.24 11.80 -5.68
CA GLY A 100 0.91 10.59 -5.19
C GLY A 100 1.93 10.86 -4.08
N GLU A 101 2.02 12.09 -3.56
CA GLU A 101 2.93 12.45 -2.48
C GLU A 101 2.62 11.64 -1.22
N PHE A 102 3.63 10.98 -0.65
CA PHE A 102 3.53 10.35 0.65
C PHE A 102 3.46 11.39 1.78
N LEU A 103 2.44 11.30 2.62
CA LEU A 103 2.22 12.25 3.71
C LEU A 103 2.55 11.67 5.08
N THR A 104 2.12 10.43 5.32
CA THR A 104 2.45 9.67 6.53
C THR A 104 2.11 8.20 6.35
N GLY A 105 2.74 7.35 7.13
CA GLY A 105 2.35 5.96 7.28
C GLY A 105 2.92 5.39 8.57
N LYS A 106 2.22 4.41 9.15
CA LYS A 106 2.65 3.72 10.36
C LYS A 106 2.18 2.27 10.32
N PRO A 107 2.82 1.37 11.08
CA PRO A 107 2.26 0.05 11.32
C PRO A 107 0.86 0.16 11.93
N PHE A 108 -0.11 -0.62 11.42
CA PHE A 108 -1.41 -0.82 12.07
C PHE A 108 -1.56 -2.21 12.69
N VAL A 109 -0.61 -3.10 12.39
CA VAL A 109 -0.40 -4.42 13.01
C VAL A 109 1.06 -4.60 13.37
N LYS A 110 1.36 -5.68 14.10
CA LYS A 110 2.74 -6.15 14.25
C LYS A 110 3.36 -6.45 12.87
N GLN A 111 4.50 -5.84 12.61
CA GLN A 111 5.37 -6.13 11.47
C GLN A 111 6.83 -6.25 11.94
N THR A 112 7.61 -7.13 11.32
CA THR A 112 9.02 -7.36 11.69
C THR A 112 10.00 -7.25 10.53
N TRP A 113 9.52 -6.86 9.34
CA TRP A 113 10.33 -6.83 8.12
C TRP A 113 10.94 -5.45 7.83
N ALA A 114 10.42 -4.38 8.43
CA ALA A 114 10.90 -3.02 8.22
C ALA A 114 11.13 -2.29 9.54
N LYS A 115 12.17 -1.44 9.59
CA LYS A 115 12.40 -0.52 10.71
C LYS A 115 11.36 0.61 10.75
N GLY A 116 10.71 0.85 9.63
CA GLY A 116 9.76 1.93 9.40
C GLY A 116 9.72 2.31 7.92
N LEU A 117 9.12 3.46 7.63
CA LEU A 117 9.08 4.05 6.30
C LEU A 117 10.02 5.27 6.26
N ASP A 118 10.71 5.47 5.13
CA ASP A 118 11.52 6.65 4.92
C ASP A 118 10.67 7.91 4.62
N ALA A 119 11.32 9.04 4.37
CA ALA A 119 10.64 10.31 4.10
C ALA A 119 9.73 10.29 2.85
N LYS A 120 9.91 9.32 1.95
CA LYS A 120 9.11 9.13 0.74
C LYS A 120 8.13 7.96 0.88
N GLY A 121 8.04 7.33 2.05
CA GLY A 121 7.17 6.19 2.29
C GLY A 121 7.76 4.86 1.83
N ARG A 122 9.03 4.81 1.41
CA ARG A 122 9.69 3.54 1.06
C ARG A 122 10.03 2.77 2.34
N PRO A 123 9.72 1.48 2.43
CA PRO A 123 10.11 0.65 3.56
C PRO A 123 11.62 0.56 3.76
N ILE A 124 12.08 0.74 5.00
CA ILE A 124 13.47 0.54 5.41
C ILE A 124 13.61 -0.92 5.86
N VAL A 125 13.85 -1.81 4.89
CA VAL A 125 13.90 -3.26 5.09
C VAL A 125 14.97 -3.66 6.11
N ILE A 126 14.62 -4.59 6.99
CA ILE A 126 15.53 -5.24 7.93
C ILE A 126 16.20 -6.41 7.19
N PRO A 127 17.54 -6.46 7.11
CA PRO A 127 18.21 -7.57 6.45
C PRO A 127 17.88 -8.92 7.10
N GLY A 128 17.73 -9.96 6.28
CA GLY A 128 17.49 -11.32 6.76
C GLY A 128 16.04 -11.60 7.16
N THR A 129 15.07 -10.86 6.63
CA THR A 129 13.63 -11.13 6.81
C THR A 129 12.97 -11.75 5.57
N ASP A 130 13.71 -11.90 4.48
CA ASP A 130 13.27 -12.60 3.27
C ASP A 130 13.04 -14.09 3.54
N PRO A 131 12.14 -14.76 2.79
CA PRO A 131 11.99 -16.20 2.87
C PRO A 131 13.28 -16.94 2.51
N THR A 132 13.51 -18.06 3.19
CA THR A 132 14.60 -19.01 2.90
C THR A 132 14.02 -20.40 2.71
N PRO A 133 14.74 -21.34 2.06
CA PRO A 133 14.31 -22.73 1.96
C PRO A 133 14.05 -23.40 3.33
N GLU A 134 14.79 -23.01 4.36
CA GLU A 134 14.64 -23.49 5.74
C GLU A 134 13.47 -22.82 6.49
N GLY A 135 12.88 -21.78 5.90
CA GLY A 135 11.88 -20.92 6.50
C GLY A 135 12.49 -19.78 7.31
N ASN A 136 11.77 -18.67 7.35
CA ASN A 136 12.13 -17.48 8.12
C ASN A 136 10.90 -16.93 8.84
N TYR A 137 11.08 -16.39 10.04
CA TYR A 137 9.98 -15.80 10.80
C TYR A 137 9.83 -14.32 10.47
N THR A 138 8.73 -13.98 9.80
CA THR A 138 8.40 -12.61 9.41
C THR A 138 6.93 -12.32 9.68
N CYS A 139 6.64 -11.15 10.25
CA CYS A 139 5.29 -10.61 10.38
C CYS A 139 5.10 -9.41 9.44
N PRO A 140 3.90 -9.25 8.83
CA PRO A 140 2.84 -10.26 8.80
C PRO A 140 3.27 -11.51 8.00
N ASP A 141 2.52 -12.61 8.11
CA ASP A 141 2.70 -13.71 7.16
C ASP A 141 2.19 -13.31 5.75
N ALA A 142 2.21 -14.24 4.79
CA ALA A 142 1.72 -13.98 3.43
C ALA A 142 0.23 -13.56 3.38
N SER A 143 -0.57 -13.90 4.41
CA SER A 143 -1.97 -13.43 4.47
C SER A 143 -2.08 -11.94 4.84
N GLY A 144 -1.01 -11.33 5.33
CA GLY A 144 -0.92 -9.90 5.62
C GLY A 144 -1.64 -9.44 6.89
N GLY A 145 -1.48 -8.14 7.18
CA GLY A 145 -2.23 -7.44 8.24
C GLY A 145 -3.63 -7.03 7.82
N ALA A 146 -3.84 -6.82 6.53
CA ALA A 146 -5.12 -6.59 5.86
C ALA A 146 -5.16 -7.43 4.58
N ASN A 147 -6.36 -7.67 4.05
CA ASN A 147 -6.56 -8.49 2.85
C ASN A 147 -7.75 -7.94 2.03
N TRP A 148 -8.46 -8.80 1.28
CA TRP A 148 -9.50 -8.39 0.33
C TRP A 148 -10.71 -7.61 0.92
N GLY A 149 -10.90 -7.61 2.24
CA GLY A 149 -12.03 -6.95 2.88
C GLY A 149 -11.97 -5.42 2.76
N ALA A 150 -12.94 -4.81 2.08
CA ALA A 150 -12.97 -3.36 1.90
C ALA A 150 -13.11 -2.62 3.24
N PRO A 151 -12.27 -1.60 3.51
CA PRO A 151 -12.39 -0.79 4.72
C PRO A 151 -13.53 0.23 4.59
N SER A 152 -13.88 0.88 5.70
CA SER A 152 -14.83 2.00 5.72
C SER A 152 -14.23 3.24 6.41
N TYR A 153 -14.84 4.39 6.15
CA TYR A 153 -14.45 5.65 6.79
C TYR A 153 -15.69 6.39 7.30
N ASP A 154 -15.69 6.72 8.59
CA ASP A 154 -16.72 7.54 9.21
C ASP A 154 -16.27 9.01 9.25
N ARG A 155 -16.94 9.84 8.46
CA ARG A 155 -16.64 11.29 8.37
C ARG A 155 -16.95 12.05 9.66
N THR A 156 -17.83 11.53 10.51
CA THR A 156 -18.24 12.18 11.76
C THR A 156 -17.16 12.05 12.81
N THR A 157 -16.60 10.85 12.94
CA THR A 157 -15.56 10.53 13.93
C THR A 157 -14.14 10.67 13.38
N GLY A 158 -13.99 10.72 12.05
CA GLY A 158 -12.68 10.72 11.38
C GLY A 158 -11.98 9.36 11.42
N LEU A 159 -12.71 8.28 11.72
CA LEU A 159 -12.15 6.95 11.86
C LEU A 159 -12.08 6.21 10.52
N PHE A 160 -10.92 5.63 10.25
CA PHE A 160 -10.71 4.63 9.21
C PHE A 160 -10.79 3.24 9.84
N ILE A 161 -11.75 2.42 9.40
CA ILE A 161 -12.11 1.14 10.00
C ILE A 161 -11.70 0.04 9.03
N VAL A 162 -10.85 -0.88 9.51
CA VAL A 162 -10.21 -1.92 8.69
C VAL A 162 -10.44 -3.27 9.35
N SER A 163 -10.70 -4.29 8.55
CA SER A 163 -10.64 -5.68 9.02
C SER A 163 -9.19 -6.12 9.10
N VAL A 164 -8.74 -6.39 10.32
CA VAL A 164 -7.33 -6.64 10.62
C VAL A 164 -7.10 -8.11 10.96
N ARG A 165 -5.95 -8.65 10.55
CA ARG A 165 -5.46 -9.95 11.00
C ARG A 165 -4.16 -9.78 11.76
N GLU A 166 -4.12 -10.33 12.97
CA GLU A 166 -2.89 -10.48 13.77
C GLU A 166 -2.74 -11.96 14.11
N ALA A 167 -1.65 -12.58 13.64
CA ALA A 167 -1.28 -13.96 13.88
C ALA A 167 0.20 -14.05 14.28
#